data_AF-A0A932JNT5-F1
#
_entry.id   AF-A0A932JNT5-F1
#
_cell.length_a   1.000
_cell.length_b   1.000
_cell.length_c   1.000
_cell.angle_alpha   90.00
_cell.angle_beta   90.00
_cell.angle_gamma   90.00
#
_symmetry.space_group_name_H-M   'P 1'
#
loop_
_entity.id
_entity.type
_entity.pdbx_description
1 polymer ?
#
loop_
_entity_poly.entity_id
_entity_poly.type
_entity_poly.pdbx_seq_one_letter_code
_entity_poly.pdbx_strand_id
1 'polypeptide(L)'
;MSEQTLSEEGMAPNLPELDRLRRENAELRRQLGLAGAEAPAPSGEAAAELPLEDQALPVLDKASAVQDKIALFRSLFRGREDVYAVRWVNERSGKKGYAPACEDPWSLRKGQPRTYLPLTDPVVRDHLAGEKTIGIFPLVKDSSCWFLACDFDKDGWQLDALAFLEVCGRYGTPAYLERSRSGNGGHVWIFFSAPVSAVQARQLGMRLLRQTMDARGDMDLGSYDRFFPNQDFMPKGGFGNPLPRRFRRSAGRWAIRSS
;
A
#
# COMPACT_ATOMS: atom_id res chain seq x y z
N MET A 1 -41.39 -23.81 36.76
CA MET A 1 -41.06 -22.46 36.29
C MET A 1 -39.62 -22.50 35.82
N SER A 2 -39.48 -22.51 34.50
CA SER A 2 -38.24 -22.53 33.75
C SER A 2 -37.80 -21.10 33.47
N GLU A 3 -36.50 -20.84 33.43
CA GLU A 3 -35.79 -19.90 32.53
C GLU A 3 -34.30 -19.96 32.92
N GLN A 4 -33.52 -20.81 32.25
CA GLN A 4 -32.78 -20.57 30.99
C GLN A 4 -31.55 -19.67 31.18
N THR A 5 -30.44 -20.35 31.44
CA THR A 5 -29.06 -19.95 31.16
C THR A 5 -28.86 -19.72 29.65
N LEU A 6 -28.46 -18.51 29.26
CA LEU A 6 -27.93 -18.20 27.93
C LEU A 6 -26.45 -18.57 27.89
N SER A 7 -26.13 -19.62 27.13
CA SER A 7 -24.78 -20.10 26.88
C SER A 7 -24.10 -19.32 25.75
N GLU A 8 -22.82 -19.04 25.94
CA GLU A 8 -21.87 -18.51 24.97
C GLU A 8 -21.72 -19.45 23.76
N GLU A 9 -22.39 -19.16 22.64
CA GLU A 9 -22.09 -19.80 21.35
C GLU A 9 -21.08 -18.94 20.57
N GLY A 10 -19.83 -18.98 21.02
CA GLY A 10 -18.68 -18.45 20.29
C GLY A 10 -18.01 -19.53 19.44
N MET A 11 -18.31 -19.54 18.14
CA MET A 11 -17.40 -19.94 17.05
C MET A 11 -16.65 -21.29 17.22
N ALA A 12 -17.40 -22.40 17.32
CA ALA A 12 -16.82 -23.72 17.08
C ALA A 12 -16.51 -23.88 15.57
N PRO A 13 -15.32 -24.39 15.17
CA PRO A 13 -15.07 -24.69 13.77
C PRO A 13 -16.06 -25.78 13.30
N ASN A 14 -16.67 -25.57 12.14
CA ASN A 14 -17.53 -26.56 11.49
C ASN A 14 -16.66 -27.75 11.05
N LEU A 15 -16.39 -28.67 11.99
CA LEU A 15 -15.56 -29.87 11.82
C LEU A 15 -15.87 -30.64 10.52
N PRO A 16 -17.14 -30.84 10.12
CA PRO A 16 -17.50 -31.42 8.83
C PRO A 16 -16.91 -30.70 7.61
N GLU A 17 -16.90 -29.36 7.62
CA GLU A 17 -16.41 -28.55 6.49
C GLU A 17 -14.87 -28.58 6.45
N LEU A 18 -14.21 -28.60 7.62
CA LEU A 18 -12.75 -28.75 7.69
C LEU A 18 -12.29 -30.09 7.11
N ASP A 19 -13.00 -31.17 7.41
CA ASP A 19 -12.69 -32.50 6.89
C ASP A 19 -13.01 -32.64 5.40
N ARG A 20 -14.01 -31.92 4.90
CA ARG A 20 -14.30 -31.81 3.46
C ARG A 20 -13.16 -31.09 2.74
N LEU A 21 -12.79 -29.89 3.21
CA LEU A 21 -11.73 -29.08 2.61
C LEU A 21 -10.37 -29.77 2.64
N ARG A 22 -10.08 -30.55 3.69
CA ARG A 22 -8.87 -31.39 3.77
C ARG A 22 -8.85 -32.50 2.72
N ARG A 23 -9.99 -33.17 2.49
CA ARG A 23 -10.12 -34.20 1.45
C ARG A 23 -9.96 -33.62 0.06
N GLU A 24 -10.57 -32.47 -0.20
CA GLU A 24 -10.47 -31.78 -1.50
C GLU A 24 -9.03 -31.29 -1.77
N ASN A 25 -8.36 -30.73 -0.76
CA ASN A 25 -6.94 -30.36 -0.89
C ASN A 25 -6.04 -31.56 -1.19
N ALA A 26 -6.27 -32.70 -0.54
CA ALA A 26 -5.51 -33.91 -0.79
C ALA A 26 -5.68 -34.41 -2.23
N GLU A 27 -6.90 -34.32 -2.76
CA GLU A 27 -7.21 -34.71 -4.14
C GLU A 27 -6.54 -33.78 -5.17
N LEU A 28 -6.65 -32.47 -4.99
CA LEU A 28 -6.01 -31.48 -5.86
C LEU A 28 -4.48 -31.63 -5.88
N ARG A 29 -3.87 -31.92 -4.73
CA ARG A 29 -2.41 -32.17 -4.64
C ARG A 29 -1.99 -33.44 -5.38
N ARG A 30 -2.83 -34.48 -5.41
CA ARG A 30 -2.58 -35.68 -6.23
C ARG A 30 -2.63 -35.35 -7.72
N GLN A 31 -3.62 -34.59 -8.16
CA GLN A 31 -3.76 -34.19 -9.58
C GLN A 31 -2.58 -33.32 -10.07
N LEU A 32 -2.00 -32.54 -9.16
CA LEU A 32 -0.85 -31.67 -9.46
C LEU A 32 0.52 -32.37 -9.33
N GLY A 33 0.57 -33.68 -9.05
CA GLY A 33 1.82 -34.42 -8.90
C GLY A 33 2.63 -34.06 -7.64
N LEU A 34 1.98 -33.43 -6.65
CA LEU A 34 2.57 -32.99 -5.38
C LEU A 34 2.33 -34.00 -4.24
N ALA A 35 1.98 -35.25 -4.59
CA ALA A 35 1.71 -36.32 -3.64
C ALA A 35 2.99 -36.70 -2.89
N GLY A 36 3.10 -36.27 -1.62
CA GLY A 36 4.28 -36.50 -0.77
C GLY A 36 4.90 -35.22 -0.21
N ALA A 37 4.54 -34.04 -0.72
CA ALA A 37 4.90 -32.77 -0.10
C ALA A 37 3.90 -32.48 1.03
N GLU A 38 4.32 -32.69 2.28
CA GLU A 38 3.59 -32.28 3.48
C GLU A 38 3.12 -30.83 3.29
N ALA A 39 1.86 -30.53 3.64
CA ALA A 39 1.48 -29.14 3.79
C ALA A 39 2.46 -28.52 4.78
N PRO A 40 3.08 -27.36 4.49
CA PRO A 40 3.92 -26.72 5.48
C PRO A 40 3.07 -26.63 6.75
N ALA A 41 3.53 -27.30 7.81
CA ALA A 41 2.91 -27.19 9.11
C ALA A 41 2.75 -25.69 9.41
N PRO A 42 1.71 -25.25 10.13
CA PRO A 42 1.74 -23.93 10.71
C PRO A 42 3.00 -23.88 11.59
N SER A 43 4.07 -23.30 11.06
CA SER A 43 5.35 -23.17 11.75
C SER A 43 5.13 -22.21 12.89
N GLY A 44 4.83 -22.76 14.07
CA GLY A 44 4.71 -22.06 15.34
C GLY A 44 6.06 -21.59 15.90
N GLU A 45 7.16 -21.72 15.15
CA GLU A 45 8.49 -21.27 15.54
C GLU A 45 9.17 -20.76 14.25
N ALA A 46 9.63 -19.52 14.10
CA ALA A 46 9.75 -18.41 15.01
C ALA A 46 9.15 -17.16 14.35
N ALA A 47 8.05 -16.67 14.89
CA ALA A 47 7.90 -15.22 14.97
C ALA A 47 9.01 -14.79 15.94
N ALA A 48 10.19 -14.47 15.41
CA ALA A 48 11.08 -13.60 16.15
C ALA A 48 10.20 -12.41 16.52
N GLU A 49 9.93 -12.25 17.82
CA GLU A 49 9.35 -11.04 18.37
C GLU A 49 10.32 -9.93 17.99
N LEU A 50 10.14 -9.39 16.79
CA LEU A 50 10.68 -8.10 16.44
C LEU A 50 10.14 -7.19 17.53
N PRO A 51 11.00 -6.48 18.29
CA PRO A 51 10.51 -5.46 19.19
C PRO A 51 9.69 -4.51 18.31
N LEU A 52 8.36 -4.58 18.46
CA LEU A 52 7.47 -3.53 18.00
C LEU A 52 7.75 -2.38 18.96
N GLU A 53 8.90 -1.74 18.78
CA GLU A 53 9.13 -0.43 19.33
C GLU A 53 8.07 0.45 18.67
N ASP A 54 7.01 0.71 19.42
CA ASP A 54 5.98 1.69 19.15
C ASP A 54 6.63 3.08 19.23
N GLN A 55 7.57 3.35 18.32
CA GLN A 55 8.09 4.70 18.13
C GLN A 55 6.99 5.46 17.42
N ALA A 56 6.09 6.04 18.22
CA ALA A 56 5.09 6.97 17.75
C ALA A 56 5.76 7.97 16.79
N LEU A 57 5.26 8.06 15.57
CA LEU A 57 5.81 8.98 14.57
C LEU A 57 5.88 10.38 15.17
N PRO A 58 6.98 11.12 14.96
CA PRO A 58 7.14 12.44 15.53
C PRO A 58 5.99 13.34 15.07
N VAL A 59 5.33 14.00 16.03
CA VAL A 59 4.27 14.97 15.73
C VAL A 59 4.92 16.22 15.17
N LEU A 60 5.03 16.27 13.84
CA LEU A 60 5.48 17.46 13.13
C LEU A 60 4.33 18.42 12.93
N ASP A 61 4.66 19.71 12.85
CA ASP A 61 3.74 20.76 12.47
C ASP A 61 4.34 21.68 11.39
N LYS A 62 3.74 22.84 11.17
CA LYS A 62 4.23 23.78 10.17
C LYS A 62 5.54 24.44 10.59
N ALA A 63 5.80 24.60 11.88
CA ALA A 63 6.98 25.24 12.45
C ALA A 63 8.17 24.28 12.56
N SER A 64 7.96 22.96 12.52
CA SER A 64 9.07 21.97 12.54
C SER A 64 10.11 22.24 11.45
N ALA A 65 11.36 21.89 11.75
CA ALA A 65 12.47 22.13 10.84
C ALA A 65 12.25 21.42 9.51
N VAL A 66 12.78 22.00 8.44
CA VAL A 66 12.69 21.41 7.10
C VAL A 66 13.29 20.01 7.08
N GLN A 67 14.38 19.77 7.82
CA GLN A 67 15.00 18.45 7.84
C GLN A 67 14.17 17.39 8.53
N ASP A 68 13.45 17.72 9.61
CA ASP A 68 12.57 16.75 10.27
C ASP A 68 11.45 16.29 9.32
N LYS A 69 10.92 17.23 8.53
CA LYS A 69 9.88 16.93 7.52
C LYS A 69 10.40 16.06 6.39
N ILE A 70 11.64 16.30 5.94
CA ILE A 70 12.31 15.47 4.94
C ILE A 70 12.55 14.07 5.51
N ALA A 71 13.08 13.97 6.74
CA ALA A 71 13.32 12.71 7.41
C ALA A 71 12.03 11.89 7.56
N LEU A 72 10.93 12.50 8.01
CA LEU A 72 9.62 11.85 8.10
C LEU A 72 9.08 11.42 6.73
N PHE A 73 9.20 12.28 5.72
CA PHE A 73 8.78 11.94 4.36
C PHE A 73 9.51 10.70 3.83
N ARG A 74 10.83 10.65 4.03
CA ARG A 74 11.68 9.55 3.58
C ARG A 74 11.47 8.29 4.40
N SER A 75 11.19 8.42 5.70
CA SER A 75 10.94 7.27 6.58
C SER A 75 9.63 6.56 6.24
N LEU A 76 8.59 7.31 5.88
CA LEU A 76 7.27 6.76 5.53
C LEU A 76 7.23 6.23 4.08
N PHE A 77 7.76 6.98 3.12
CA PHE A 77 7.56 6.68 1.70
C PHE A 77 8.85 6.17 1.08
N ARG A 78 9.34 5.07 1.63
CA ARG A 78 10.53 4.37 1.14
C ARG A 78 10.20 3.62 -0.15
N GLY A 79 11.05 3.81 -1.14
CA GLY A 79 10.95 3.19 -2.46
C GLY A 79 12.31 3.20 -3.13
N ARG A 80 12.35 3.31 -4.46
CA ARG A 80 13.61 3.48 -5.19
C ARG A 80 14.27 4.82 -4.84
N GLU A 81 15.53 4.77 -4.42
CA GLU A 81 16.35 5.96 -4.17
C GLU A 81 17.17 6.38 -5.40
N ASP A 82 17.43 5.46 -6.31
CA ASP A 82 18.21 5.69 -7.53
C ASP A 82 17.38 6.33 -8.66
N VAL A 83 16.07 6.48 -8.48
CA VAL A 83 15.18 7.14 -9.44
C VAL A 83 13.92 7.67 -8.78
N TYR A 84 13.48 8.87 -9.17
CA TYR A 84 12.14 9.40 -8.89
C TYR A 84 11.39 9.71 -10.18
N ALA A 85 10.07 9.87 -10.11
CA ALA A 85 9.28 10.29 -11.27
C ALA A 85 9.00 11.79 -11.22
N VAL A 86 9.06 12.47 -12.37
CA VAL A 86 8.62 13.86 -12.54
C VAL A 86 7.26 13.89 -13.22
N ARG A 87 6.40 14.82 -12.81
CA ARG A 87 5.16 15.08 -13.54
C ARG A 87 5.46 15.91 -14.79
N TRP A 88 4.90 15.49 -15.92
CA TRP A 88 4.85 16.29 -17.14
C TRP A 88 3.41 16.66 -17.50
N VAL A 89 3.26 17.75 -18.24
CA VAL A 89 2.00 18.20 -18.82
C VAL A 89 2.29 18.55 -20.28
N ASN A 90 1.54 17.97 -21.20
CA ASN A 90 1.58 18.33 -22.60
C ASN A 90 0.61 19.51 -22.79
N GLU A 91 1.15 20.71 -22.96
CA GLU A 91 0.37 21.96 -23.03
C GLU A 91 -0.64 21.96 -24.19
N ARG A 92 -0.30 21.29 -25.31
CA ARG A 92 -1.15 21.25 -26.51
C ARG A 92 -2.38 20.37 -26.34
N SER A 93 -2.25 19.23 -25.67
CA SER A 93 -3.32 18.24 -25.51
C SER A 93 -3.96 18.25 -24.12
N GLY A 94 -3.39 19.01 -23.17
CA GLY A 94 -3.78 18.99 -21.76
C GLY A 94 -3.46 17.67 -21.02
N LYS A 95 -2.91 16.67 -21.72
CA LYS A 95 -2.55 15.37 -21.12
C LYS A 95 -1.46 15.57 -20.08
N LYS A 96 -1.58 14.86 -18.97
CA LYS A 96 -0.66 14.88 -17.83
C LYS A 96 -0.24 13.47 -17.49
N GLY A 97 0.99 13.30 -17.02
CA GLY A 97 1.51 12.00 -16.63
C GLY A 97 2.76 12.12 -15.76
N TYR A 98 3.35 10.97 -15.46
CA TYR A 98 4.62 10.86 -14.77
C TYR A 98 5.62 10.10 -15.64
N ALA A 99 6.89 10.48 -15.57
CA ALA A 99 7.98 9.81 -16.23
C ALA A 99 9.21 9.77 -15.31
N PRO A 100 10.09 8.76 -15.41
CA PRO A 100 11.34 8.75 -14.65
C PRO A 100 12.16 10.02 -14.91
N ALA A 101 12.66 10.62 -13.83
CA ALA A 101 13.58 11.76 -13.91
C ALA A 101 14.91 11.29 -14.50
N CYS A 102 15.38 11.98 -15.54
CA CYS A 102 16.63 11.67 -16.22
C CYS A 102 17.35 12.95 -16.66
N GLU A 103 18.67 12.86 -16.85
CA GLU A 103 19.51 14.01 -17.26
C GLU A 103 19.12 14.56 -18.64
N ASP A 104 18.74 13.68 -19.57
CA ASP A 104 18.26 14.04 -20.91
C ASP A 104 16.85 13.47 -21.16
N PRO A 105 15.78 14.17 -20.72
CA PRO A 105 14.40 13.73 -20.89
C PRO A 105 13.96 13.62 -22.36
N TRP A 106 14.62 14.34 -23.26
CA TRP A 106 14.28 14.43 -24.67
C TRP A 106 15.18 13.57 -25.57
N SER A 107 16.10 12.79 -24.97
CA SER A 107 16.94 11.88 -25.73
C SER A 107 16.11 10.81 -26.42
N LEU A 108 15.96 10.98 -27.74
CA LEU A 108 15.37 9.99 -28.65
C LEU A 108 16.37 8.91 -29.08
N ARG A 109 17.57 8.91 -28.50
CA ARG A 109 18.64 7.96 -28.85
C ARG A 109 18.26 6.54 -28.42
N LYS A 110 17.68 5.79 -29.35
CA LYS A 110 17.42 4.35 -29.19
C LYS A 110 18.73 3.63 -28.83
N GLY A 111 18.73 2.90 -27.72
CA GLY A 111 19.82 2.00 -27.34
C GLY A 111 20.87 2.57 -26.37
N GLN A 112 20.80 3.86 -25.98
CA GLN A 112 21.65 4.36 -24.90
C GLN A 112 20.98 4.18 -23.53
N PRO A 113 21.72 3.71 -22.50
CA PRO A 113 21.19 3.66 -21.15
C PRO A 113 20.86 5.07 -20.68
N ARG A 114 19.63 5.28 -20.23
CA ARG A 114 19.22 6.56 -19.63
C ARG A 114 19.86 6.70 -18.26
N THR A 115 20.51 7.85 -18.01
CA THR A 115 20.95 8.23 -16.67
C THR A 115 19.77 8.78 -15.89
N TYR A 116 19.32 8.03 -14.89
CA TYR A 116 18.23 8.44 -14.01
C TYR A 116 18.74 9.29 -12.85
N LEU A 117 17.90 10.23 -12.41
CA LEU A 117 18.24 11.13 -11.31
C LEU A 117 17.77 10.54 -9.96
N PRO A 118 18.63 10.51 -8.93
CA PRO A 118 18.28 9.94 -7.63
C PRO A 118 17.31 10.83 -6.84
N LEU A 119 16.60 10.21 -5.90
CA LEU A 119 15.71 10.89 -4.95
C LEU A 119 16.52 11.48 -3.78
N THR A 120 17.03 12.69 -3.96
CA THR A 120 17.85 13.40 -2.96
C THR A 120 17.02 14.28 -2.03
N ASP A 121 17.58 14.67 -0.88
CA ASP A 121 16.94 15.58 0.06
C ASP A 121 16.52 16.92 -0.55
N PRO A 122 17.34 17.58 -1.41
CA PRO A 122 16.89 18.74 -2.16
C PRO A 122 15.64 18.47 -3.00
N VAL A 123 15.54 17.31 -3.67
CA VAL A 123 14.36 16.94 -4.47
C VAL A 123 13.12 16.78 -3.58
N VAL A 124 13.27 16.15 -2.42
CA VAL A 124 12.19 16.01 -1.42
C VAL A 124 11.78 17.37 -0.85
N ARG A 125 12.76 18.23 -0.53
CA ARG A 125 12.53 19.59 -0.05
C ARG A 125 11.68 20.40 -1.04
N ASP A 126 12.11 20.46 -2.30
CA ASP A 126 11.42 21.21 -3.35
C ASP A 126 10.00 20.64 -3.58
N HIS A 127 9.85 19.33 -3.39
CA HIS A 127 8.54 18.69 -3.42
C HIS A 127 7.62 19.11 -2.27
N LEU A 128 8.13 19.10 -1.03
CA LEU A 128 7.40 19.53 0.16
C LEU A 128 7.06 21.03 0.13
N ALA A 129 7.92 21.85 -0.50
CA ALA A 129 7.67 23.26 -0.76
C ALA A 129 6.57 23.50 -1.82
N GLY A 130 6.27 22.49 -2.65
CA GLY A 130 5.32 22.57 -3.76
C GLY A 130 5.92 23.11 -5.06
N GLU A 131 7.23 23.35 -5.09
CA GLU A 131 7.98 23.82 -6.27
C GLU A 131 8.10 22.71 -7.32
N LYS A 132 8.30 21.46 -6.87
CA LYS A 132 8.36 20.28 -7.73
C LYS A 132 7.26 19.28 -7.35
N THR A 133 6.79 18.52 -8.33
CA THR A 133 5.97 17.34 -8.03
C THR A 133 6.68 16.09 -8.48
N ILE A 134 6.89 15.21 -7.52
CA ILE A 134 7.54 13.93 -7.74
C ILE A 134 6.58 12.77 -7.52
N GLY A 135 6.87 11.64 -8.16
CA GLY A 135 6.32 10.34 -7.82
C GLY A 135 7.42 9.42 -7.29
N ILE A 136 7.05 8.48 -6.45
CA ILE A 136 7.97 7.49 -5.86
C ILE A 136 7.69 6.15 -6.52
N PHE A 137 8.74 5.40 -6.85
CA PHE A 137 8.60 4.01 -7.29
C PHE A 137 8.60 3.12 -6.05
N PRO A 138 7.44 2.57 -5.64
CA PRO A 138 7.29 1.86 -4.36
C PRO A 138 7.99 0.48 -4.34
N LEU A 139 8.16 -0.12 -5.52
CA LEU A 139 8.77 -1.43 -5.66
C LEU A 139 10.30 -1.28 -5.72
N VAL A 140 11.01 -1.85 -4.75
CA VAL A 140 12.48 -1.86 -4.73
C VAL A 140 13.04 -3.08 -5.46
N LYS A 141 14.37 -3.12 -5.69
CA LYS A 141 15.03 -4.02 -6.66
C LYS A 141 14.80 -5.51 -6.38
N ASP A 142 14.61 -5.89 -5.12
CA ASP A 142 14.33 -7.25 -4.67
C ASP A 142 12.84 -7.62 -4.69
N SER A 143 11.99 -6.77 -5.28
CA SER A 143 10.52 -6.92 -5.32
C SER A 143 9.83 -6.78 -3.95
N SER A 144 10.48 -6.15 -2.98
CA SER A 144 9.83 -5.71 -1.74
C SER A 144 9.26 -4.29 -1.84
N CYS A 145 8.45 -3.92 -0.86
CA CYS A 145 7.95 -2.56 -0.64
C CYS A 145 7.83 -2.27 0.87
N TRP A 146 7.74 -0.98 1.19
CA TRP A 146 7.62 -0.49 2.57
C TRP A 146 6.23 0.03 2.92
N PHE A 147 5.35 0.08 1.92
CA PHE A 147 3.96 0.48 2.10
C PHE A 147 3.09 -0.17 1.02
N LEU A 148 1.80 -0.17 1.29
CA LEU A 148 0.73 -0.39 0.32
C LEU A 148 -0.14 0.86 0.27
N ALA A 149 -0.42 1.37 -0.92
CA ALA A 149 -1.43 2.40 -1.12
C ALA A 149 -2.61 1.82 -1.89
N CYS A 150 -3.82 2.02 -1.37
CA CYS A 150 -5.08 1.69 -2.02
C CYS A 150 -5.69 2.96 -2.59
N ASP A 151 -5.89 3.01 -3.90
CA ASP A 151 -6.39 4.19 -4.61
C ASP A 151 -7.91 4.12 -4.76
N PHE A 152 -8.60 5.14 -4.23
CA PHE A 152 -10.04 5.31 -4.35
C PHE A 152 -10.31 6.63 -5.09
N ASP A 153 -10.94 6.58 -6.24
CA ASP A 153 -11.25 7.73 -7.11
C ASP A 153 -12.73 7.70 -7.52
N LYS A 154 -13.25 8.83 -8.02
CA LYS A 154 -14.65 9.01 -8.50
C LYS A 154 -15.69 9.11 -7.37
N ASP A 155 -16.97 9.07 -7.75
CA ASP A 155 -18.09 9.21 -6.84
C ASP A 155 -18.10 8.09 -5.78
N GLY A 156 -18.43 8.44 -4.54
CA GLY A 156 -18.48 7.48 -3.43
C GLY A 156 -17.13 7.17 -2.77
N TRP A 157 -16.00 7.72 -3.27
CA TRP A 157 -14.66 7.41 -2.76
C TRP A 157 -14.51 7.62 -1.24
N GLN A 158 -15.13 8.65 -0.66
CA GLN A 158 -15.05 8.88 0.79
C GLN A 158 -15.65 7.72 1.56
N LEU A 159 -16.84 7.26 1.15
CA LEU A 159 -17.53 6.19 1.84
C LEU A 159 -16.71 4.91 1.71
N ASP A 160 -16.28 4.55 0.50
CA ASP A 160 -15.52 3.33 0.26
C ASP A 160 -14.19 3.31 1.01
N ALA A 161 -13.44 4.41 0.97
CA ALA A 161 -12.19 4.55 1.73
C ALA A 161 -12.41 4.46 3.25
N LEU A 162 -13.51 5.03 3.76
CA LEU A 162 -13.84 4.94 5.19
C LEU A 162 -14.22 3.53 5.63
N ALA A 163 -14.98 2.77 4.82
CA ALA A 163 -15.25 1.38 5.16
C ALA A 163 -14.00 0.50 5.05
N PHE A 164 -13.15 0.75 4.06
CA PHE A 164 -11.86 0.06 3.98
C PHE A 164 -11.01 0.35 5.21
N LEU A 165 -10.94 1.60 5.67
CA LEU A 165 -10.29 1.98 6.93
C LEU A 165 -10.90 1.27 8.15
N GLU A 166 -12.22 1.18 8.23
CA GLU A 166 -12.91 0.50 9.32
C GLU A 166 -12.51 -0.98 9.39
N VAL A 167 -12.51 -1.66 8.25
CA VAL A 167 -12.07 -3.06 8.15
C VAL A 167 -10.59 -3.20 8.50
N CYS A 168 -9.72 -2.29 8.03
CA CYS A 168 -8.32 -2.27 8.46
C CYS A 168 -8.20 -2.21 10.00
N GLY A 169 -8.99 -1.35 10.64
CA GLY A 169 -9.05 -1.24 12.10
C GLY A 169 -9.52 -2.52 12.78
N ARG A 170 -10.56 -3.19 12.27
CA ARG A 170 -11.06 -4.47 12.81
C ARG A 170 -10.00 -5.58 12.76
N TYR A 171 -9.14 -5.58 11.75
CA TYR A 171 -8.04 -6.53 11.60
C TYR A 171 -6.71 -6.04 12.19
N GLY A 172 -6.72 -4.96 12.99
CA GLY A 172 -5.52 -4.44 13.63
C GLY A 172 -4.44 -3.98 12.66
N THR A 173 -4.82 -3.54 11.46
CA THR A 173 -3.91 -3.04 10.43
C THR A 173 -3.95 -1.50 10.42
N PRO A 174 -2.90 -0.81 10.93
CA PRO A 174 -2.87 0.65 10.92
C PRO A 174 -2.91 1.19 9.49
N ALA A 175 -3.90 2.02 9.20
CA ALA A 175 -4.13 2.57 7.87
C ALA A 175 -4.50 4.06 7.94
N TYR A 176 -4.09 4.84 6.94
CA TYR A 176 -4.20 6.29 6.95
C TYR A 176 -4.78 6.82 5.64
N LEU A 177 -5.81 7.66 5.73
CA LEU A 177 -6.43 8.27 4.56
C LEU A 177 -5.79 9.60 4.19
N GLU A 178 -5.28 9.70 2.97
CA GLU A 178 -4.86 10.95 2.33
C GLU A 178 -5.86 11.32 1.24
N ARG A 179 -6.41 12.53 1.30
CA ARG A 179 -7.28 13.03 0.23
C ARG A 179 -6.47 13.57 -0.94
N SER A 180 -6.86 13.20 -2.17
CA SER A 180 -6.22 13.68 -3.39
C SER A 180 -6.38 15.19 -3.58
N ARG A 181 -5.52 15.79 -4.40
CA ARG A 181 -5.56 17.24 -4.70
C ARG A 181 -6.85 17.65 -5.43
N SER A 182 -7.36 16.81 -6.34
CA SER A 182 -8.60 17.12 -7.07
C SER A 182 -9.82 17.12 -6.16
N GLY A 183 -9.75 16.45 -5.00
CA GLY A 183 -10.88 16.24 -4.10
C GLY A 183 -11.79 15.09 -4.53
N ASN A 184 -11.56 14.51 -5.72
CA ASN A 184 -12.36 13.45 -6.31
C ASN A 184 -11.72 12.06 -6.11
N GLY A 185 -11.00 11.91 -5.00
CA GLY A 185 -10.35 10.65 -4.63
C GLY A 185 -9.45 10.79 -3.41
N GLY A 186 -8.82 9.69 -3.03
CA GLY A 186 -7.88 9.59 -1.93
C GLY A 186 -7.16 8.25 -1.91
N HIS A 187 -6.03 8.21 -1.22
CA HIS A 187 -5.27 6.99 -0.98
C HIS A 187 -5.44 6.56 0.48
N VAL A 188 -5.70 5.27 0.69
CA VAL A 188 -5.52 4.65 2.01
C VAL A 188 -4.14 4.00 2.04
N TRP A 189 -3.31 4.42 3.00
CA TRP A 189 -1.93 4.01 3.18
C TRP A 189 -1.78 3.01 4.31
N ILE A 190 -1.07 1.91 4.07
CA ILE A 190 -0.60 0.98 5.09
C ILE A 190 0.93 1.00 5.02
N PHE A 191 1.60 1.31 6.14
CA PHE A 191 3.07 1.37 6.23
C PHE A 191 3.60 0.15 6.99
N PHE A 192 4.70 -0.43 6.50
CA PHE A 192 5.35 -1.58 7.13
C PHE A 192 6.61 -1.15 7.88
N SER A 193 6.85 -1.74 9.05
CA SER A 193 8.06 -1.52 9.86
C SER A 193 9.32 -2.15 9.25
N ALA A 194 9.14 -3.18 8.42
CA ALA A 194 10.18 -3.91 7.70
C ALA A 194 9.78 -4.06 6.22
N PRO A 195 10.72 -4.32 5.30
CA PRO A 195 10.38 -4.57 3.89
C PRO A 195 9.54 -5.83 3.77
N VAL A 196 8.42 -5.74 3.05
CA VAL A 196 7.49 -6.84 2.78
C VAL A 196 7.51 -7.15 1.29
N SER A 197 7.41 -8.41 0.88
CA SER A 197 7.29 -8.73 -0.55
C SER A 197 6.04 -8.07 -1.14
N ALA A 198 6.13 -7.53 -2.36
CA ALA A 198 4.98 -6.87 -2.98
C ALA A 198 3.78 -7.82 -3.17
N VAL A 199 4.05 -9.12 -3.37
CA VAL A 199 3.03 -10.18 -3.36
C VAL A 199 2.25 -10.18 -2.05
N GLN A 200 2.93 -10.27 -0.90
CA GLN A 200 2.27 -10.31 0.41
C GLN A 200 1.52 -9.02 0.70
N ALA A 201 2.11 -7.86 0.39
CA ALA A 201 1.46 -6.57 0.56
C ALA A 201 0.14 -6.50 -0.25
N ARG A 202 0.16 -6.90 -1.53
CA ARG A 202 -1.05 -6.92 -2.37
C ARG A 202 -2.06 -7.96 -1.90
N GLN A 203 -1.63 -9.13 -1.45
CA GLN A 203 -2.53 -10.15 -0.89
C GLN A 203 -3.22 -9.68 0.39
N LEU A 204 -2.52 -8.92 1.25
CA LEU A 204 -3.12 -8.25 2.41
C LEU A 204 -4.21 -7.28 1.94
N GLY A 205 -3.88 -6.38 1.01
CA GLY A 205 -4.83 -5.41 0.45
C GLY A 205 -6.07 -6.07 -0.15
N MET A 206 -5.89 -7.10 -0.98
CA MET A 206 -6.99 -7.83 -1.60
C MET A 206 -7.90 -8.51 -0.56
N ARG A 207 -7.31 -9.09 0.50
CA ARG A 207 -8.09 -9.68 1.59
C ARG A 207 -8.90 -8.62 2.33
N LEU A 208 -8.31 -7.47 2.64
CA LEU A 208 -9.01 -6.35 3.28
C LEU A 208 -10.13 -5.79 2.40
N LEU A 209 -9.91 -5.66 1.08
CA LEU A 209 -10.94 -5.22 0.13
C LEU A 209 -12.13 -6.20 0.13
N ARG A 210 -11.86 -7.50 0.04
CA ARG A 210 -12.90 -8.53 0.07
C ARG A 210 -13.71 -8.47 1.36
N GLN A 211 -13.04 -8.37 2.51
CA GLN A 211 -13.72 -8.23 3.80
C GLN A 211 -14.54 -6.93 3.89
N THR A 212 -14.10 -5.86 3.21
CA THR A 212 -14.86 -4.61 3.11
C THR A 212 -16.14 -4.78 2.29
N MET A 213 -16.07 -5.53 1.19
CA MET A 213 -17.24 -5.88 0.37
C MET A 213 -18.21 -6.78 1.15
N ASP A 214 -17.69 -7.83 1.79
CA ASP A 214 -18.48 -8.78 2.59
C ASP A 214 -19.22 -8.05 3.73
N ALA A 215 -18.52 -7.16 4.46
CA ALA A 215 -19.11 -6.38 5.56
C ALA A 215 -20.17 -5.37 5.12
N ARG A 216 -20.17 -4.97 3.84
CA ARG A 216 -21.16 -4.05 3.27
C ARG A 216 -22.36 -4.75 2.63
N GLY A 217 -22.38 -6.09 2.62
CA GLY A 217 -23.46 -6.86 2.01
C GLY A 217 -23.47 -6.76 0.49
N ASP A 218 -22.36 -7.10 -0.16
CA ASP A 218 -22.17 -7.15 -1.63
C ASP A 218 -22.31 -5.81 -2.38
N MET A 219 -22.22 -4.67 -1.68
CA MET A 219 -22.05 -3.38 -2.37
C MET A 219 -20.65 -3.29 -3.00
N ASP A 220 -20.62 -2.95 -4.29
CA ASP A 220 -19.38 -2.77 -5.04
C ASP A 220 -18.56 -1.59 -4.50
N LEU A 221 -17.25 -1.78 -4.35
CA LEU A 221 -16.30 -0.69 -4.07
C LEU A 221 -15.98 0.03 -5.38
N GLY A 222 -17.00 0.62 -6.00
CA GLY A 222 -16.92 1.18 -7.36
C GLY A 222 -15.91 2.32 -7.52
N SER A 223 -15.47 2.91 -6.41
CA SER A 223 -14.40 3.92 -6.41
C SER A 223 -12.99 3.34 -6.35
N TYR A 224 -12.81 2.06 -5.98
CA TYR A 224 -11.48 1.43 -5.96
C TYR A 224 -10.90 1.34 -7.38
N ASP A 225 -9.67 1.84 -7.57
CA ASP A 225 -8.96 1.79 -8.85
C ASP A 225 -7.86 0.72 -8.83
N ARG A 226 -6.88 0.84 -7.90
CA ARG A 226 -5.72 -0.06 -7.87
C ARG A 226 -4.93 0.01 -6.56
N PHE A 227 -4.01 -0.94 -6.40
CA PHE A 227 -2.93 -0.89 -5.41
C PHE A 227 -1.63 -0.33 -5.98
N PHE A 228 -0.84 0.30 -5.11
CA PHE A 228 0.57 0.60 -5.31
C PHE A 228 1.42 -0.05 -4.19
N PRO A 229 2.42 -0.88 -4.51
CA PRO A 229 2.85 -1.28 -5.86
C PRO A 229 1.78 -2.07 -6.64
N ASN A 230 1.71 -1.83 -7.95
CA ASN A 230 0.70 -2.47 -8.82
C ASN A 230 1.13 -3.86 -9.30
N GLN A 231 2.42 -4.17 -9.21
CA GLN A 231 2.98 -5.45 -9.64
C GLN A 231 3.71 -6.16 -8.51
N ASP A 232 3.68 -7.49 -8.56
CA ASP A 232 4.27 -8.41 -7.59
C ASP A 232 5.80 -8.50 -7.67
N PHE A 233 6.35 -8.32 -8.87
CA PHE A 233 7.75 -8.56 -9.16
C PHE A 233 8.33 -7.40 -9.96
N MET A 234 9.63 -7.16 -9.78
CA MET A 234 10.35 -6.14 -10.53
C MET A 234 10.35 -6.49 -12.03
N PRO A 235 9.82 -5.62 -12.91
CA PRO A 235 9.86 -5.87 -14.34
C PRO A 235 11.31 -5.84 -14.86
N LYS A 236 11.63 -6.74 -15.79
CA LYS A 236 12.96 -6.77 -16.44
C LYS A 236 13.25 -5.42 -17.09
N GLY A 237 14.31 -4.75 -16.63
CA GLY A 237 14.75 -3.45 -17.16
C GLY A 237 13.89 -2.24 -16.78
N GLY A 238 12.99 -2.36 -15.80
CA GLY A 238 12.08 -1.29 -15.37
C GLY A 238 12.15 -0.94 -13.89
N PHE A 239 11.21 -0.09 -13.45
CA PHE A 239 11.11 0.43 -12.09
C PHE A 239 9.73 0.20 -11.46
N GLY A 240 8.82 -0.44 -12.20
CA GLY A 240 7.40 -0.47 -11.87
C GLY A 240 6.68 0.85 -12.11
N ASN A 241 5.42 0.94 -11.66
CA ASN A 241 4.62 2.15 -11.78
C ASN A 241 4.93 3.16 -10.66
N PRO A 242 5.19 4.44 -10.98
CA PRO A 242 5.35 5.45 -9.97
C PRO A 242 4.01 5.77 -9.33
N LEU A 243 4.01 5.96 -8.02
CA LEU A 243 2.89 6.52 -7.29
C LEU A 243 2.99 8.05 -7.29
N PRO A 244 2.05 8.78 -7.93
CA PRO A 244 2.00 10.23 -7.89
C PRO A 244 1.88 10.74 -6.45
N ARG A 245 2.77 11.64 -6.02
CA ARG A 245 2.63 12.28 -4.70
C ARG A 245 2.44 13.78 -4.87
N ARG A 246 1.42 14.34 -4.24
CA ARG A 246 1.12 15.78 -4.24
C ARG A 246 0.58 16.20 -2.88
N PHE A 247 1.47 16.66 -1.99
CA PHE A 247 1.04 17.27 -0.73
C PHE A 247 0.23 18.54 -0.97
N ARG A 248 -0.87 18.68 -0.24
CA ARG A 248 -1.55 19.96 -0.02
C ARG A 248 -1.01 20.58 1.27
N ARG A 249 -0.55 21.84 1.20
CA ARG A 249 -0.49 22.71 2.39
C ARG A 249 -1.94 23.10 2.72
N SER A 250 -2.63 22.32 3.54
CA SER A 250 -3.85 22.76 4.21
C SER A 250 -3.59 22.98 5.70
N ALA A 251 -4.28 23.97 6.28
CA ALA A 251 -4.08 24.38 7.66
C ALA A 251 -4.45 23.28 8.67
N GLY A 252 -3.55 23.02 9.62
CA GLY A 252 -3.83 22.33 10.87
C GLY A 252 -3.67 20.81 10.84
N ARG A 253 -2.70 20.34 11.64
CA ARG A 253 -2.45 18.95 12.09
C ARG A 253 -2.06 17.93 11.02
N TRP A 254 -0.81 17.46 11.14
CA TRP A 254 -0.43 16.10 10.77
C TRP A 254 -1.01 15.16 11.83
N ALA A 255 -2.29 14.82 11.71
CA ALA A 255 -2.89 13.80 12.54
C ALA A 255 -2.97 12.52 11.73
N ILE A 256 -1.87 11.78 11.72
CA ILE A 256 -1.90 10.32 11.61
C ILE A 256 -2.63 9.89 12.89
N ARG A 257 -3.96 9.76 12.83
CA ARG A 257 -4.74 9.21 13.95
C ARG A 257 -4.54 7.70 13.90
N SER A 258 -3.74 7.18 14.82
CA SER A 258 -4.03 5.85 15.34
C SER A 258 -5.38 5.92 16.05
N SER A 259 -6.26 4.99 15.74
CA SER A 259 -7.48 4.73 16.50
C SER A 259 -7.18 4.56 17.98
#